data_AF-A0A3R7WT66-F1
#
_entry.id   AF-A0A3R7WT66-F1
#
_cell.length_a   1.000
_cell.length_b   1.000
_cell.length_c   1.000
_cell.angle_alpha   90.00
_cell.angle_beta   90.00
_cell.angle_gamma   90.00
#
_symmetry.space_group_name_H-M   'P 1'
#
loop_
_entity.id
_entity.type
_entity.pdbx_description
1 polymer ?
#
loop_
_entity_poly.entity_id
_entity_poly.type
_entity_poly.pdbx_seq_one_letter_code
_entity_poly.pdbx_strand_id
1 'polypeptide(L)'
;MAYLLLEKQVVIMSDSPAKVSAICTALLLLLSPFQWQSTYIPLLPSGLLDFLHSPVPFLVGCHPLPETSQWSDVFFYDIDRDSIAVPAVMRHLGPSSMPNGVELCRLLQKAKERFCALRPSGKPWYELSDEQDMIITLTLQEAGIFLRDLGFDISSQDLAASISGK
;
A
#
# COMPACT_ATOMS: atom_id res chain seq x y z
N MET A 1 1.44 -2.17 6.21
CA MET A 1 0.62 -1.59 7.30
C MET A 1 1.45 -0.96 8.41
N ALA A 2 2.24 -1.71 9.21
CA ALA A 2 3.01 -1.12 10.32
C ALA A 2 3.86 0.11 9.92
N TYR A 3 4.58 0.02 8.79
CA TYR A 3 5.38 1.12 8.25
C TYR A 3 4.56 2.38 7.92
N LEU A 4 3.31 2.22 7.48
CA LEU A 4 2.42 3.35 7.19
C LEU A 4 1.88 3.94 8.49
N LEU A 5 1.50 3.12 9.48
CA LEU A 5 1.07 3.63 10.80
C LEU A 5 2.18 4.39 11.53
N LEU A 6 3.45 4.07 11.24
CA LEU A 6 4.63 4.75 11.79
C LEU A 6 5.14 5.91 10.92
N GLU A 7 4.38 6.29 9.90
CA GLU A 7 4.74 7.33 8.92
C GLU A 7 6.17 7.16 8.40
N LYS A 8 6.44 6.02 7.76
CA LYS A 8 7.73 5.72 7.14
C LYS A 8 7.70 5.92 5.63
N GLN A 9 8.89 5.98 5.04
CA GLN A 9 9.09 6.04 3.59
C GLN A 9 8.81 4.67 2.99
N VAL A 10 7.71 4.56 2.23
CA VAL A 10 7.20 3.29 1.67
C VAL A 10 7.08 3.42 0.16
N VAL A 11 7.68 2.48 -0.56
CA VAL A 11 7.60 2.34 -2.01
C VAL A 11 6.97 1.00 -2.37
N ILE A 12 5.94 1.06 -3.21
CA ILE A 12 5.24 -0.09 -3.77
C ILE A 12 5.64 -0.23 -5.25
N MET A 13 6.10 -1.41 -5.66
CA MET A 13 6.59 -1.69 -7.01
C MET A 13 5.80 -2.80 -7.68
N SER A 14 5.51 -2.62 -8.98
CA SER A 14 4.96 -3.66 -9.86
C SER A 14 5.16 -3.25 -11.33
N ASP A 15 5.26 -4.26 -12.20
CA ASP A 15 5.28 -4.08 -13.65
C ASP A 15 3.98 -3.45 -14.18
N SER A 16 2.87 -3.50 -13.41
CA SER A 16 1.60 -2.89 -13.77
C SER A 16 1.32 -1.62 -12.94
N PRO A 17 1.33 -0.43 -13.57
CA PRO A 17 0.95 0.82 -12.92
C PRO A 17 -0.44 0.79 -12.27
N ALA A 18 -1.40 0.10 -12.91
CA ALA A 18 -2.75 -0.03 -12.39
C ALA A 18 -2.77 -0.86 -11.09
N LYS A 19 -1.96 -1.93 -10.98
CA LYS A 19 -1.82 -2.69 -9.73
C LYS A 19 -1.20 -1.84 -8.62
N VAL A 20 -0.13 -1.10 -8.93
CA VAL A 20 0.52 -0.19 -7.97
C VAL A 20 -0.48 0.83 -7.41
N SER A 21 -1.18 1.54 -8.29
CA SER A 21 -2.17 2.55 -7.92
C SER A 21 -3.30 1.97 -7.06
N ALA A 22 -3.84 0.81 -7.45
CA ALA A 22 -4.90 0.14 -6.71
C ALA A 22 -4.45 -0.33 -5.32
N ILE A 23 -3.25 -0.89 -5.20
CA ILE A 23 -2.69 -1.35 -3.91
C ILE A 23 -2.37 -0.17 -3.01
N CYS A 24 -1.76 0.89 -3.54
CA CYS A 24 -1.54 2.14 -2.82
C CYS A 24 -2.87 2.71 -2.26
N THR A 25 -3.91 2.75 -3.08
CA THR A 25 -5.26 3.18 -2.68
C THR A 25 -5.82 2.27 -1.57
N ALA A 26 -5.72 0.94 -1.73
CA ALA A 26 -6.17 -0.02 -0.72
C ALA A 26 -5.45 0.19 0.63
N LEU A 27 -4.13 0.41 0.59
CA LEU A 27 -3.32 0.65 1.79
C LEU A 27 -3.76 1.92 2.53
N LEU A 28 -4.07 3.00 1.80
CA LEU A 28 -4.61 4.23 2.40
C LEU A 28 -5.96 3.99 3.07
N LEU A 29 -6.86 3.25 2.42
CA LEU A 29 -8.18 2.92 2.98
C LEU A 29 -8.06 2.03 4.22
N LEU A 30 -7.11 1.09 4.22
CA LEU A 30 -6.81 0.22 5.34
C LEU A 30 -6.18 0.95 6.54
N LEU A 31 -5.73 2.20 6.38
CA LEU A 31 -5.25 3.01 7.51
C LEU A 31 -6.40 3.49 8.40
N SER A 32 -7.64 3.45 7.93
CA SER A 32 -8.80 3.90 8.71
C SER A 32 -8.81 3.30 10.14
N PRO A 33 -9.10 4.12 11.17
CA PRO A 33 -9.55 5.52 11.11
C PRO A 33 -8.42 6.55 10.96
N PHE A 34 -7.16 6.11 10.88
CA PHE A 34 -6.05 7.01 10.60
C PHE A 34 -6.11 7.47 9.14
N GLN A 35 -5.81 8.74 8.93
CA GLN A 35 -5.68 9.32 7.60
C GLN A 35 -4.20 9.57 7.34
N TRP A 36 -3.72 9.12 6.19
CA TRP A 36 -2.36 9.45 5.75
C TRP A 36 -2.23 10.96 5.52
N GLN A 37 -1.30 11.61 6.24
CA GLN A 37 -1.08 13.06 6.15
C GLN A 37 0.18 13.43 5.36
N SER A 38 0.96 12.43 4.97
CA SER A 38 2.26 12.61 4.34
C SER A 38 2.17 12.54 2.82
N THR A 39 3.30 12.71 2.11
CA THR A 39 3.30 12.72 0.65
C THR A 39 2.77 11.41 0.09
N TYR A 40 1.85 11.50 -0.88
CA TYR A 40 1.31 10.36 -1.61
C TYR A 40 1.50 10.57 -3.11
N ILE A 41 2.23 9.65 -3.75
CA ILE A 41 2.43 9.66 -5.21
C ILE A 41 2.11 8.25 -5.73
N PRO A 42 0.89 7.97 -6.22
CA PRO A 42 0.49 6.63 -6.65
C PRO A 42 1.39 6.04 -7.75
N LEU A 43 2.01 6.90 -8.56
CA LEU A 43 2.96 6.51 -9.58
C LEU A 43 4.02 7.60 -9.76
N LEU A 44 5.25 7.35 -9.30
CA LEU A 44 6.40 8.23 -9.45
C LEU A 44 7.05 8.02 -10.82
N PRO A 45 7.16 9.06 -11.66
CA PRO A 45 7.89 8.99 -12.91
C PRO A 45 9.37 8.63 -12.69
N SER A 46 9.96 7.87 -13.61
CA SER A 46 11.36 7.46 -13.55
C SER A 46 12.36 8.62 -13.52
N GLY A 47 11.99 9.78 -14.08
CA GLY A 47 12.80 11.00 -14.03
C GLY A 47 12.80 11.72 -12.68
N LEU A 48 12.02 11.24 -11.69
CA LEU A 48 11.89 11.85 -10.37
C LEU A 48 12.33 10.91 -9.22
N LEU A 49 13.16 9.90 -9.51
CA LEU A 49 13.64 8.96 -8.48
C LEU A 49 14.48 9.64 -7.39
N ASP A 50 15.07 10.79 -7.66
CA ASP A 50 15.76 11.61 -6.64
C ASP A 50 14.84 12.00 -5.47
N PHE A 51 13.52 12.04 -5.70
CA PHE A 51 12.53 12.26 -4.64
C PHE A 51 12.63 11.22 -3.52
N LEU A 52 13.06 9.99 -3.80
CA LEU A 52 13.18 8.92 -2.81
C LEU A 52 14.29 9.19 -1.77
N HIS A 53 15.15 10.19 -1.97
CA HIS A 53 16.07 10.70 -0.95
C HIS A 53 15.41 11.66 0.05
N SER A 54 14.13 11.96 -0.12
CA SER A 54 13.39 12.85 0.78
C SER A 54 13.41 12.32 2.22
N PRO A 55 13.74 13.15 3.22
CA PRO A 55 13.75 12.72 4.62
C PRO A 55 12.35 12.63 5.22
N VAL A 56 11.31 13.15 4.55
CA VAL A 56 9.93 13.14 5.06
C VAL A 56 9.23 11.81 4.72
N PRO A 57 8.20 11.42 5.47
CA PRO A 57 7.42 10.23 5.15
C PRO A 57 6.74 10.36 3.78
N PHE A 58 6.61 9.23 3.09
CA PHE A 58 5.87 9.17 1.83
C PHE A 58 5.34 7.76 1.56
N LEU A 59 4.24 7.69 0.82
CA LEU A 59 3.77 6.49 0.16
C LEU A 59 3.87 6.73 -1.35
N VAL A 60 4.73 5.97 -2.01
CA VAL A 60 5.00 6.12 -3.43
C VAL A 60 4.81 4.79 -4.14
N GLY A 61 4.23 4.83 -5.33
CA GLY A 61 4.25 3.71 -6.27
C GLY A 61 5.26 3.93 -7.40
N CYS A 62 5.94 2.90 -7.89
CA CYS A 62 6.77 3.02 -9.10
C CYS A 62 6.92 1.69 -9.86
N HIS A 63 7.56 1.76 -11.03
CA HIS A 63 8.02 0.55 -11.73
C HIS A 63 9.18 -0.10 -10.96
N PRO A 64 9.37 -1.42 -11.00
CA PRO A 64 10.43 -2.09 -10.26
C PRO A 64 11.81 -1.50 -10.58
N LEU A 65 12.54 -1.20 -9.50
CA LEU A 65 13.88 -0.64 -9.59
C LEU A 65 14.90 -1.78 -9.60
N PRO A 66 15.98 -1.68 -10.39
CA PRO A 66 17.01 -2.73 -10.45
C PRO A 66 17.78 -2.85 -9.13
N GLU A 67 17.93 -1.74 -8.40
CA GLU A 67 18.61 -1.69 -7.11
C GLU A 67 17.94 -0.70 -6.18
N THR A 68 17.79 -1.08 -4.91
CA THR A 68 17.15 -0.26 -3.86
C THR A 68 18.13 0.15 -2.76
N SER A 69 19.38 -0.31 -2.83
CA SER A 69 20.41 -0.16 -1.78
C SER A 69 20.78 1.31 -1.51
N GLN A 70 20.64 2.19 -2.50
CA GLN A 70 20.94 3.62 -2.37
C GLN A 70 19.93 4.40 -1.48
N TRP A 71 18.77 3.81 -1.18
CA TRP A 71 17.75 4.39 -0.31
C TRP A 71 17.60 3.57 0.98
N SER A 72 18.59 3.68 1.86
CA SER A 72 18.70 2.84 3.07
C SER A 72 17.54 2.96 4.06
N ASP A 73 16.83 4.08 4.04
CA ASP A 73 15.72 4.40 4.96
C ASP A 73 14.34 4.09 4.37
N VAL A 74 14.29 3.68 3.10
CA VAL A 74 13.05 3.41 2.37
C VAL A 74 12.69 1.93 2.43
N PHE A 75 11.44 1.65 2.77
CA PHE A 75 10.86 0.32 2.64
C PHE A 75 10.39 0.12 1.21
N PHE A 76 10.84 -0.95 0.56
CA PHE A 76 10.37 -1.33 -0.77
C PHE A 76 9.61 -2.64 -0.73
N TYR A 77 8.48 -2.70 -1.43
CA TYR A 77 7.77 -3.93 -1.69
C TYR A 77 7.51 -4.12 -3.19
N ASP A 78 8.12 -5.15 -3.78
CA ASP A 78 7.81 -5.63 -5.11
C ASP A 78 6.69 -6.68 -5.02
N ILE A 79 5.52 -6.30 -5.51
CA ILE A 79 4.30 -7.11 -5.45
C ILE A 79 4.43 -8.35 -6.36
N ASP A 80 5.05 -8.18 -7.53
CA ASP A 80 5.12 -9.22 -8.56
C ASP A 80 6.15 -10.29 -8.20
N ARG A 81 7.25 -9.89 -7.58
CA ARG A 81 8.33 -10.78 -7.15
C ARG A 81 8.20 -11.26 -5.71
N ASP A 82 7.21 -10.75 -4.98
CA ASP A 82 7.05 -10.95 -3.54
C ASP A 82 8.31 -10.63 -2.72
N SER A 83 9.01 -9.58 -3.12
CA SER A 83 10.31 -9.20 -2.54
C SER A 83 10.16 -7.95 -1.69
N ILE A 84 10.67 -8.00 -0.47
CA ILE A 84 10.67 -6.86 0.46
C ILE A 84 12.10 -6.45 0.74
N ALA A 85 12.43 -5.17 0.54
CA ALA A 85 13.66 -4.57 1.05
C ALA A 85 13.31 -3.69 2.25
N VAL A 86 13.87 -4.04 3.42
CA VAL A 86 13.57 -3.37 4.70
C VAL A 86 14.79 -2.60 5.20
N PRO A 87 14.62 -1.32 5.61
CA PRO A 87 15.63 -0.54 6.30
C PRO A 87 16.18 -1.27 7.53
N ALA A 88 17.50 -1.24 7.72
CA ALA A 88 18.16 -2.00 8.80
C ALA A 88 17.56 -1.71 10.18
N VAL A 89 17.23 -0.44 10.44
CA VAL A 89 16.66 0.05 11.70
C VAL A 89 15.24 -0.50 11.97
N MET A 90 14.51 -0.94 10.95
CA MET A 90 13.13 -1.42 11.05
C MET A 90 12.98 -2.93 10.92
N ARG A 91 14.06 -3.70 10.77
CA ARG A 91 14.00 -5.17 10.63
C ARG A 91 13.37 -5.90 11.82
N HIS A 92 13.32 -5.25 12.98
CA HIS A 92 12.65 -5.78 14.17
C HIS A 92 11.12 -5.71 14.08
N LEU A 93 10.57 -4.93 13.14
CA LEU A 93 9.13 -4.84 12.89
C LEU A 93 8.70 -6.02 12.02
N GLY A 94 7.98 -6.96 12.63
CA GLY A 94 7.42 -8.14 11.98
C GLY A 94 5.90 -8.24 12.15
N PRO A 95 5.28 -9.33 11.66
CA PRO A 95 3.84 -9.55 11.80
C PRO A 95 3.36 -9.59 13.26
N SER A 96 4.22 -9.99 14.20
CA SER A 96 3.92 -10.00 15.63
C SER A 96 4.06 -8.64 16.31
N SER A 97 4.59 -7.63 15.62
CA SER A 97 4.75 -6.27 16.17
C SER A 97 3.42 -5.50 16.20
N MET A 98 2.37 -6.02 15.55
CA MET A 98 1.01 -5.50 15.63
C MET A 98 0.08 -6.56 16.23
N PRO A 99 -0.92 -6.18 17.04
CA PRO A 99 -1.89 -7.14 17.54
C PRO A 99 -2.63 -7.79 16.37
N ASN A 100 -2.82 -9.10 16.43
CA ASN A 100 -3.37 -9.94 15.36
C ASN A 100 -2.62 -9.84 14.01
N GLY A 101 -1.41 -9.28 13.95
CA GLY A 101 -0.76 -8.91 12.70
C GLY A 101 -0.41 -10.08 11.77
N VAL A 102 -0.27 -11.31 12.29
CA VAL A 102 -0.16 -12.54 11.48
C VAL A 102 -1.42 -12.77 10.64
N GLU A 103 -2.60 -12.58 11.24
CA GLU A 103 -3.88 -12.77 10.55
C GLU A 103 -4.11 -11.67 9.51
N LEU A 104 -3.73 -10.43 9.84
CA LEU A 104 -3.72 -9.34 8.88
C LEU A 104 -2.79 -9.63 7.69
N CYS A 105 -1.57 -10.12 7.95
CA CYS A 105 -0.65 -10.54 6.88
C CYS A 105 -1.28 -11.62 5.98
N ARG A 106 -1.95 -12.62 6.57
CA ARG A 106 -2.64 -13.69 5.81
C ARG A 106 -3.76 -13.14 4.92
N LEU A 107 -4.55 -12.22 5.45
CA LEU A 107 -5.62 -11.54 4.70
C LEU A 107 -5.04 -10.73 3.54
N LEU A 108 -4.02 -9.92 3.80
CA LEU A 108 -3.36 -9.12 2.77
C LEU A 108 -2.68 -9.98 1.71
N GLN A 109 -2.14 -11.15 2.09
CA GLN A 109 -1.60 -12.11 1.14
C GLN A 109 -2.69 -12.62 0.18
N LYS A 110 -3.89 -12.94 0.70
CA LYS A 110 -5.03 -13.35 -0.13
C LYS A 110 -5.48 -12.23 -1.07
N ALA A 111 -5.48 -10.97 -0.61
CA ALA A 111 -5.76 -9.81 -1.46
C ALA A 111 -4.71 -9.65 -2.56
N LYS A 112 -3.43 -9.79 -2.22
CA LYS A 112 -2.31 -9.75 -3.15
C LYS A 112 -2.44 -10.83 -4.24
N GLU A 113 -2.77 -12.07 -3.87
CA GLU A 113 -3.01 -13.15 -4.84
C GLU A 113 -4.11 -12.78 -5.84
N ARG A 114 -5.22 -12.18 -5.38
CA ARG A 114 -6.29 -11.68 -6.24
C ARG A 114 -5.77 -10.59 -7.21
N PHE A 115 -4.96 -9.64 -6.72
CA PHE A 115 -4.37 -8.60 -7.56
C PHE A 115 -3.36 -9.15 -8.58
N CYS A 116 -2.53 -10.11 -8.20
CA CYS A 116 -1.57 -10.74 -9.11
C CYS A 116 -2.27 -11.55 -10.22
N ALA A 117 -3.46 -12.09 -9.94
CA ALA A 117 -4.27 -12.82 -10.92
C ALA A 117 -5.02 -11.91 -11.91
N LEU A 118 -5.03 -10.58 -11.70
CA LEU A 118 -5.71 -9.65 -12.58
C LEU A 118 -5.05 -9.59 -13.96
N ARG A 119 -5.91 -9.45 -14.97
CA ARG A 119 -5.46 -9.13 -16.32
C ARG A 119 -5.14 -7.63 -16.40
N PRO A 120 -4.23 -7.22 -17.31
CA PRO A 120 -4.03 -5.81 -17.59
C PRO A 120 -5.35 -5.15 -17.97
N SER A 121 -5.72 -4.11 -17.21
CA SER A 121 -6.88 -3.28 -17.52
C SER A 121 -6.56 -2.40 -18.73
N GLY A 122 -7.56 -2.21 -19.61
CA GLY A 122 -7.51 -1.17 -20.64
C GLY A 122 -7.79 0.24 -20.10
N LYS A 123 -8.23 0.35 -18.83
CA LYS A 123 -8.42 1.66 -18.16
C LYS A 123 -7.05 2.29 -17.83
N PRO A 124 -6.97 3.63 -17.77
CA PRO A 124 -5.79 4.33 -17.28
C PRO A 124 -5.45 3.93 -15.84
N TRP A 125 -4.18 4.02 -15.45
CA TRP A 125 -3.69 3.59 -14.12
C TRP A 125 -4.30 4.37 -12.94
N TYR A 126 -4.81 5.59 -13.19
CA TYR A 126 -5.46 6.43 -12.18
C TYR A 126 -6.96 6.11 -12.02
N GLU A 127 -7.49 5.17 -12.81
CA GLU A 127 -8.87 4.68 -12.70
C GLU A 127 -8.88 3.21 -12.29
N LEU A 128 -9.68 2.87 -11.28
CA LEU A 128 -9.88 1.48 -10.86
C LEU A 128 -10.74 0.73 -11.87
N SER A 129 -10.31 -0.46 -12.26
CA SER A 129 -11.20 -1.43 -12.91
C SER A 129 -12.22 -1.98 -11.91
N ASP A 130 -13.33 -2.48 -12.41
CA ASP A 130 -14.40 -3.02 -11.56
C ASP A 130 -13.90 -4.24 -10.75
N GLU A 131 -12.98 -5.03 -11.33
CA GLU A 131 -12.31 -6.13 -10.62
C GLU A 131 -11.38 -5.62 -9.52
N GLN A 132 -10.63 -4.54 -9.76
CA GLN A 132 -9.77 -3.93 -8.74
C GLN A 132 -10.60 -3.36 -7.59
N ASP A 133 -11.66 -2.62 -7.90
CA ASP A 133 -12.58 -2.06 -6.92
C ASP A 133 -13.23 -3.15 -6.07
N MET A 134 -13.65 -4.25 -6.70
CA MET A 134 -14.15 -5.44 -6.00
C MET A 134 -13.11 -6.04 -5.05
N ILE A 135 -11.85 -6.19 -5.49
CA ILE A 135 -10.78 -6.73 -4.62
C ILE A 135 -10.53 -5.79 -3.44
N ILE A 136 -10.46 -4.47 -3.66
CA ILE A 136 -10.29 -3.48 -2.60
C ILE A 136 -11.44 -3.57 -1.59
N THR A 137 -12.68 -3.55 -2.08
CA THR A 137 -13.88 -3.62 -1.25
C THR A 137 -13.92 -4.88 -0.40
N LEU A 138 -13.66 -6.06 -1.00
CA LEU A 138 -13.60 -7.32 -0.27
C LEU A 138 -12.49 -7.32 0.78
N THR A 139 -11.33 -6.76 0.44
CA THR A 139 -10.18 -6.67 1.36
C THR A 139 -10.52 -5.77 2.56
N LEU A 140 -11.19 -4.64 2.34
CA LEU A 140 -11.63 -3.74 3.40
C LEU A 140 -12.70 -4.37 4.28
N GLN A 141 -13.64 -5.12 3.71
CA GLN A 141 -14.65 -5.86 4.47
C GLN A 141 -14.02 -6.96 5.34
N GLU A 142 -13.11 -7.76 4.78
CA GLU A 142 -12.36 -8.78 5.51
C GLU A 142 -11.53 -8.11 6.63
N ALA A 143 -10.84 -6.99 6.34
CA ALA A 143 -9.99 -6.29 7.30
C ALA A 143 -10.78 -5.51 8.36
N GLY A 144 -12.02 -5.14 8.07
CA GLY A 144 -12.92 -4.48 9.01
C GLY A 144 -13.22 -5.32 10.25
N ILE A 145 -13.18 -6.66 10.14
CA ILE A 145 -13.27 -7.55 11.32
C ILE A 145 -12.08 -7.32 12.25
N PHE A 146 -10.87 -7.36 11.68
CA PHE A 146 -9.63 -7.15 12.41
C PHE A 146 -9.56 -5.76 13.05
N LEU A 147 -9.93 -4.71 12.30
CA LEU A 147 -9.89 -3.35 12.83
C LEU A 147 -10.91 -3.16 13.95
N ARG A 148 -12.11 -3.76 13.86
CA ARG A 148 -13.08 -3.77 14.96
C ARG A 148 -12.55 -4.48 16.22
N ASP A 149 -11.84 -5.59 16.06
CA ASP A 149 -11.22 -6.30 17.19
C ASP A 149 -10.14 -5.45 17.89
N LEU A 150 -9.53 -4.50 17.17
CA LEU A 150 -8.61 -3.49 17.71
C LEU A 150 -9.32 -2.25 18.29
N GLY A 151 -10.65 -2.18 18.22
CA GLY A 151 -11.45 -1.04 18.66
C GLY A 151 -11.63 0.07 17.62
N PHE A 152 -11.33 -0.20 16.34
CA PHE A 152 -11.46 0.73 15.23
C PHE A 152 -12.69 0.44 14.35
N ASP A 153 -13.52 1.44 14.07
CA ASP A 153 -14.69 1.30 13.18
C ASP A 153 -14.44 1.98 11.83
N ILE A 154 -14.56 1.22 10.73
CA ILE A 154 -14.37 1.69 9.34
C ILE A 154 -15.71 1.93 8.64
N SER A 155 -16.84 1.53 9.24
CA SER A 155 -18.14 1.44 8.55
C SER A 155 -18.71 2.77 8.05
N SER A 156 -18.10 3.91 8.42
CA SER A 156 -18.58 5.25 8.12
C SER A 156 -17.88 5.99 6.96
N GLN A 157 -16.96 5.35 6.21
CA GLN A 157 -16.22 6.06 5.16
C GLN A 157 -16.85 5.88 3.77
N ASP A 158 -17.42 6.97 3.25
CA ASP A 158 -17.77 7.09 1.82
C ASP A 158 -16.50 7.11 0.97
N LEU A 159 -16.32 6.08 0.14
CA LEU A 159 -15.21 5.93 -0.82
C LEU A 159 -15.06 7.16 -1.75
N ALA A 160 -16.15 7.89 -1.97
CA ALA A 160 -16.21 9.09 -2.82
C ALA A 160 -15.61 10.36 -2.16
N ALA A 161 -15.54 10.43 -0.82
CA ALA A 161 -15.11 11.64 -0.13
C ALA A 161 -13.58 11.80 -0.03
N SER A 162 -12.82 10.69 -0.06
CA SER A 162 -11.36 10.73 0.08
C SER A 162 -10.61 11.01 -1.24
N ILE A 163 -11.27 10.89 -2.39
CA ILE A 163 -10.67 11.16 -3.71
C ILE A 163 -10.93 12.60 -4.16
N SER A 164 -11.94 13.26 -3.59
CA SER A 164 -12.30 14.66 -3.87
C SER A 164 -11.65 15.60 -2.85
N GLY A 165 -10.33 15.67 -2.85
CA GLY A 165 -9.59 16.74 -2.16
C GLY A 165 -9.74 18.04 -2.96
N LYS A 166 -10.47 19.01 -2.39
CA LYS A 166 -10.41 20.42 -2.77
C LYS A 166 -9.02 21.01 -2.53
#